data_AF-A0A838H0T1-F1
#
_entry.id   AF-A0A838H0T1-F1
#
_cell.length_a   1.000
_cell.length_b   1.000
_cell.length_c   1.000
_cell.angle_alpha   90.00
_cell.angle_beta   90.00
_cell.angle_gamma   90.00
#
_symmetry.space_group_name_H-M   'P 1'
#
loop_
_entity.id
_entity.type
_entity.pdbx_description
1 polymer ?
#
loop_
_entity_poly.entity_id
_entity_poly.type
_entity_poly.pdbx_seq_one_letter_code
_entity_poly.pdbx_strand_id
1 'polypeptide(L)'
;MAAILGELLPYVLPTTLAIHVAFNSEGYLVALLVAPWIQFARPRLVNSKKQWPITMIAAFACLAVGIWLYRLDAADMPSRFKTLNEAVLAVGFVIPYVQVRRPLPPAVPAGLSLALLALIAFGQSNTLVIGLAEMLGVLVLMPVALDLVDRGILQRDGRTSPAARYAWYAFLVLFPVVCSLTQRLTNTDDGVIIAIAHYTNRADEAFAGVILVELYFAVGLGRSGVQQREKYSGKHHADSDFRSGSG
;
A
#
# COMPACT_ATOMS: atom_id res chain seq x y z
N MET A 1 -16.80 8.09 -0.78
CA MET A 1 -17.22 7.11 0.24
C MET A 1 -18.71 7.07 0.48
N ALA A 2 -19.39 8.20 0.75
CA ALA A 2 -20.85 8.22 0.88
C ALA A 2 -21.61 7.62 -0.33
N ALA A 3 -21.13 7.83 -1.57
CA ALA A 3 -21.73 7.22 -2.77
C ALA A 3 -21.46 5.71 -2.92
N ILE A 4 -20.34 5.22 -2.37
CA ILE A 4 -19.99 3.79 -2.32
C ILE A 4 -20.84 3.09 -1.25
N LEU A 5 -20.91 3.71 -0.07
CA LEU A 5 -21.65 3.19 1.08
C LEU A 5 -23.17 3.34 0.94
N GLY A 6 -23.64 4.34 0.19
CA GLY A 6 -25.05 4.63 -0.03
C GLY A 6 -25.66 4.00 -1.28
N GLU A 7 -24.99 3.04 -1.91
CA GLU A 7 -25.46 2.33 -3.11
C GLU A 7 -25.90 3.26 -4.27
N LEU A 8 -25.28 4.43 -4.40
CA LEU A 8 -25.61 5.38 -5.47
C LEU A 8 -24.89 5.05 -6.79
N LEU A 9 -23.84 4.21 -6.73
CA LEU A 9 -23.03 3.81 -7.89
C LEU A 9 -23.80 3.07 -9.01
N PRO A 10 -24.73 2.13 -8.73
CA PRO A 10 -25.50 1.46 -9.78
C PRO A 10 -26.38 2.39 -10.61
N TYR A 11 -26.69 3.59 -10.09
CA TYR A 11 -27.48 4.60 -10.78
C TYR A 11 -26.66 5.51 -11.69
N VAL A 12 -25.32 5.51 -11.55
CA VAL A 12 -24.41 6.42 -12.27
C VAL A 12 -23.42 5.66 -13.14
N LEU A 13 -23.04 4.43 -12.76
CA LEU A 13 -22.09 3.59 -13.47
C LEU A 13 -22.79 2.35 -14.06
N PRO A 14 -22.27 1.82 -15.19
CA PRO A 14 -22.63 0.49 -15.67
C PRO A 14 -22.54 -0.53 -14.54
N THR A 15 -23.52 -1.43 -14.43
CA THR A 15 -23.66 -2.37 -13.31
C THR A 15 -22.37 -3.15 -13.02
N THR A 16 -21.64 -3.52 -14.07
CA THR A 16 -20.35 -4.21 -13.98
C THR A 16 -19.28 -3.37 -13.25
N LEU A 17 -19.20 -2.07 -13.56
CA LEU A 17 -18.26 -1.15 -12.89
C LEU A 17 -18.68 -0.86 -11.46
N ALA A 18 -19.99 -0.69 -11.20
CA ALA A 18 -20.49 -0.48 -9.84
C ALA A 18 -20.16 -1.65 -8.91
N ILE A 19 -20.25 -2.88 -9.43
CA ILE A 19 -19.88 -4.10 -8.70
C ILE A 19 -18.38 -4.13 -8.41
N HIS A 20 -17.52 -3.86 -9.40
CA HIS A 20 -16.07 -3.84 -9.17
C HIS A 20 -15.61 -2.75 -8.19
N VAL A 21 -16.24 -1.56 -8.23
CA VAL A 21 -15.93 -0.49 -7.27
C VAL A 21 -16.40 -0.85 -5.86
N ALA A 22 -17.51 -1.56 -5.72
CA ALA A 22 -17.97 -2.05 -4.41
C ALA A 22 -17.04 -3.12 -3.82
N PHE A 23 -16.42 -3.94 -4.67
CA PHE A 23 -15.43 -4.97 -4.28
C PHE A 23 -14.00 -4.45 -4.10
N ASN A 24 -13.76 -3.13 -4.17
CA ASN A 24 -12.44 -2.54 -3.92
C ASN A 24 -12.51 -1.42 -2.88
N SER A 25 -13.54 -1.47 -2.03
CA SER A 25 -13.90 -0.38 -1.13
C SER A 25 -12.88 -0.15 0.01
N GLU A 26 -12.20 -1.19 0.46
CA GLU A 26 -11.13 -1.16 1.43
C GLU A 26 -9.88 -0.51 0.87
N GLY A 27 -9.47 -0.91 -0.34
CA GLY A 27 -8.37 -0.29 -1.06
C GLY A 27 -8.58 1.22 -1.23
N TYR A 28 -9.79 1.64 -1.62
CA TYR A 28 -10.14 3.06 -1.69
C TYR A 28 -10.10 3.75 -0.33
N LEU A 29 -10.55 3.07 0.74
CA LEU A 29 -10.52 3.63 2.09
C LEU A 29 -9.09 3.84 2.59
N VAL A 30 -8.20 2.88 2.36
CA VAL A 30 -6.76 3.02 2.67
C VAL A 30 -6.21 4.24 1.94
N ALA A 31 -6.45 4.36 0.63
CA ALA A 31 -5.98 5.50 -0.15
C ALA A 31 -6.54 6.84 0.36
N LEU A 32 -7.84 6.88 0.69
CA LEU A 32 -8.53 8.07 1.20
C LEU A 32 -8.09 8.50 2.59
N LEU A 33 -7.53 7.61 3.41
CA LEU A 33 -7.04 7.96 4.74
C LEU A 33 -5.53 8.22 4.72
N VAL A 34 -4.76 7.35 4.08
CA VAL A 34 -3.29 7.43 4.05
C VAL A 34 -2.82 8.61 3.20
N ALA A 35 -3.38 8.83 2.00
CA ALA A 35 -2.90 9.89 1.13
C ALA A 35 -3.15 11.29 1.73
N PRO A 36 -4.33 11.65 2.26
CA PRO A 36 -4.52 12.91 2.97
C PRO A 36 -3.66 13.04 4.23
N TRP A 37 -3.41 11.94 4.95
CA TRP A 37 -2.50 11.98 6.10
C TRP A 37 -1.08 12.37 5.67
N ILE A 38 -0.53 11.70 4.65
CA ILE A 38 0.80 12.01 4.09
C ILE A 38 0.85 13.43 3.52
N GLN A 39 -0.21 13.86 2.81
CA GLN A 39 -0.25 15.14 2.11
C GLN A 39 -0.44 16.34 3.04
N PHE A 40 -1.30 16.22 4.05
CA PHE A 40 -1.78 17.35 4.84
C PHE A 40 -1.40 17.27 6.31
N ALA A 41 -1.54 16.11 6.95
CA ALA A 41 -1.26 15.97 8.39
C ALA A 41 0.24 15.91 8.64
N ARG A 42 0.94 14.98 7.98
CA ARG A 42 2.37 14.74 8.18
C ARG A 42 3.23 16.00 8.05
N PRO A 43 3.12 16.85 7.01
CA PRO A 43 3.99 18.02 6.87
C PRO A 43 3.80 19.07 7.98
N ARG A 44 2.61 19.12 8.59
CA ARG A 44 2.30 20.03 9.70
C ARG A 44 2.71 19.46 11.06
N LEU A 45 2.81 18.14 11.17
CA LEU A 45 3.11 17.43 12.40
C LEU A 45 4.59 17.10 12.56
N VAL A 46 5.33 16.86 11.49
CA VAL A 46 6.77 16.54 11.56
C VAL A 46 7.53 17.65 12.30
N ASN A 47 8.32 17.27 13.31
CA ASN A 47 9.09 18.16 14.20
C ASN A 47 8.24 19.01 15.17
N SER A 48 6.92 18.81 15.23
CA SER A 48 6.06 19.48 16.21
C SER A 48 6.00 18.69 17.52
N LYS A 49 5.85 19.39 18.65
CA LYS A 49 5.56 18.75 19.96
C LYS A 49 4.27 17.92 19.93
N LYS A 50 3.34 18.25 19.03
CA LYS A 50 2.06 17.55 18.87
C LYS A 50 2.13 16.35 17.91
N GLN A 51 3.30 16.06 17.34
CA GLN A 51 3.48 14.99 16.34
C GLN A 51 2.91 13.66 16.82
N TRP A 52 3.46 13.12 17.89
CA TRP A 52 3.09 11.80 18.40
C TRP A 52 1.73 11.77 19.06
N PRO A 53 1.32 12.76 19.88
CA PRO A 53 -0.03 12.77 20.45
C PRO A 53 -1.13 12.69 19.37
N ILE A 54 -1.07 13.52 18.33
CA ILE A 54 -2.09 13.53 17.26
C ILE A 54 -2.03 12.24 16.43
N THR A 55 -0.84 11.74 16.15
CA THR A 55 -0.65 10.50 15.38
C THR A 55 -1.18 9.30 16.13
N MET A 56 -0.91 9.19 17.44
CA MET A 56 -1.42 8.10 18.26
C MET A 56 -2.93 8.20 18.44
N ILE A 57 -3.49 9.40 18.61
CA ILE A 57 -4.94 9.58 18.66
C ILE A 57 -5.60 9.09 17.37
N ALA A 58 -5.07 9.48 16.20
CA ALA A 58 -5.60 9.03 14.92
C ALA A 58 -5.44 7.51 14.73
N ALA A 59 -4.28 6.95 15.08
CA ALA A 59 -4.01 5.52 15.04
C ALA A 59 -5.00 4.73 15.93
N PHE A 60 -5.15 5.13 17.19
CA PHE A 60 -6.07 4.49 18.12
C PHE A 60 -7.53 4.67 17.72
N ALA A 61 -7.91 5.81 17.14
CA ALA A 61 -9.26 6.01 16.60
C ALA A 61 -9.53 5.04 15.44
N CYS A 62 -8.59 4.88 14.51
CA CYS A 62 -8.68 3.88 13.46
C CYS A 62 -8.78 2.47 14.07
N LEU A 63 -7.88 2.08 14.97
CA LEU A 63 -7.92 0.75 15.59
C LEU A 63 -9.24 0.50 16.33
N ALA A 64 -9.75 1.47 17.08
CA ALA A 64 -11.03 1.36 17.79
C ALA A 64 -12.21 1.18 16.82
N VAL A 65 -12.25 1.96 15.73
CA VAL A 65 -13.28 1.81 14.69
C VAL A 65 -13.17 0.46 14.00
N GLY A 66 -11.96 0.02 13.64
CA GLY A 66 -11.73 -1.29 13.03
C GLY A 66 -12.14 -2.46 13.94
N ILE A 67 -11.81 -2.40 15.24
CA ILE A 67 -12.25 -3.42 16.22
C ILE A 67 -13.77 -3.38 16.40
N TRP A 68 -14.38 -2.19 16.41
CA TRP A 68 -15.82 -2.03 16.51
C TRP A 68 -16.53 -2.65 15.29
N LEU A 69 -16.06 -2.37 14.06
CA LEU A 69 -16.54 -2.99 12.83
C LEU A 69 -16.37 -4.51 12.82
N TYR A 70 -15.25 -5.02 13.33
CA TYR A 70 -15.01 -6.46 13.44
C TYR A 70 -16.01 -7.15 14.37
N ARG A 71 -16.41 -6.49 15.47
CA ARG A 71 -17.33 -7.02 16.47
C ARG A 71 -18.80 -6.86 16.13
N LEU A 72 -19.15 -6.09 15.11
CA LEU A 72 -20.53 -5.97 14.65
C LEU A 72 -21.04 -7.32 14.13
N ASP A 73 -22.20 -7.71 14.64
CA ASP A 73 -22.88 -8.93 14.22
C ASP A 73 -23.47 -8.77 12.82
N ALA A 74 -23.44 -9.86 12.05
CA ALA A 74 -23.91 -9.88 10.67
C ALA A 74 -25.44 -9.63 10.55
N ALA A 75 -26.17 -9.76 11.66
CA ALA A 75 -27.60 -9.48 11.71
C ALA A 75 -27.91 -7.97 11.66
N ASP A 76 -26.97 -7.12 12.10
CA ASP A 76 -27.22 -5.69 12.31
C ASP A 76 -26.64 -4.80 11.20
N MET A 77 -25.75 -5.32 10.35
CA MET A 77 -25.11 -4.54 9.28
C MET A 77 -24.84 -5.33 8.00
N PRO A 78 -24.96 -4.68 6.82
CA PRO A 78 -24.55 -5.28 5.56
C PRO A 78 -23.07 -5.70 5.59
N SER A 79 -22.77 -6.87 5.00
CA SER A 79 -21.42 -7.46 4.98
C SER A 79 -20.32 -6.50 4.49
N ARG A 80 -20.66 -5.56 3.60
CA ARG A 80 -19.75 -4.54 3.07
C ARG A 80 -19.17 -3.59 4.13
N PHE A 81 -19.88 -3.34 5.23
CA PHE A 81 -19.33 -2.51 6.31
C PHE A 81 -18.35 -3.30 7.17
N LYS A 82 -18.59 -4.61 7.29
CA LYS A 82 -17.74 -5.49 8.08
C LYS A 82 -16.38 -5.61 7.45
N THR A 83 -16.30 -5.77 6.13
CA THR A 83 -15.03 -5.93 5.40
C THR A 83 -14.10 -4.72 5.64
N LEU A 84 -14.62 -3.48 5.62
CA LEU A 84 -13.84 -2.25 5.90
C LEU A 84 -13.03 -2.27 7.21
N ASN A 85 -13.31 -3.19 8.15
CA ASN A 85 -12.52 -3.37 9.35
C ASN A 85 -11.02 -3.60 9.04
N GLU A 86 -10.67 -4.39 8.03
CA GLU A 86 -9.28 -4.75 7.73
C GLU A 86 -8.50 -3.51 7.25
N ALA A 87 -9.02 -2.77 6.27
CA ALA A 87 -8.47 -1.49 5.85
C ALA A 87 -8.30 -0.49 7.00
N VAL A 88 -9.33 -0.31 7.84
CA VAL A 88 -9.26 0.65 8.94
C VAL A 88 -8.21 0.24 9.98
N LEU A 89 -8.14 -1.07 10.30
CA LEU A 89 -7.10 -1.60 11.17
C LEU A 89 -5.70 -1.36 10.59
N ALA A 90 -5.50 -1.65 9.30
CA ALA A 90 -4.23 -1.40 8.61
C ALA A 90 -3.80 0.07 8.70
N VAL A 91 -4.72 1.00 8.43
CA VAL A 91 -4.46 2.44 8.53
C VAL A 91 -4.02 2.83 9.95
N GLY A 92 -4.58 2.19 10.98
CA GLY A 92 -4.15 2.37 12.38
C GLY A 92 -2.67 2.11 12.62
N PHE A 93 -2.05 1.19 11.86
CA PHE A 93 -0.60 0.91 11.92
C PHE A 93 0.20 1.71 10.90
N VAL A 94 -0.36 1.96 9.71
CA VAL A 94 0.30 2.74 8.65
C VAL A 94 0.49 4.20 9.07
N ILE A 95 -0.47 4.82 9.77
CA ILE A 95 -0.38 6.22 10.21
C ILE A 95 0.88 6.47 11.08
N PRO A 96 1.13 5.73 12.17
CA PRO A 96 2.37 5.83 12.92
C PRO A 96 3.60 5.60 12.05
N TYR A 97 3.56 4.58 11.18
CA TYR A 97 4.67 4.22 10.31
C TYR A 97 5.08 5.36 9.35
N VAL A 98 4.13 6.00 8.67
CA VAL A 98 4.40 7.11 7.75
C VAL A 98 4.84 8.39 8.49
N GLN A 99 4.48 8.50 9.76
CA GLN A 99 4.88 9.64 10.61
C GLN A 99 6.32 9.54 11.13
N VAL A 100 6.92 8.35 11.18
CA VAL A 100 8.31 8.16 11.61
C VAL A 100 9.26 9.01 10.76
N ARG A 101 10.24 9.65 11.41
CA ARG A 101 11.22 10.52 10.75
C ARG A 101 12.08 9.71 9.77
N ARG A 102 12.27 10.25 8.56
CA ARG A 102 13.08 9.66 7.49
C ARG A 102 14.43 10.41 7.36
N PRO A 103 15.49 9.80 6.80
CA PRO A 103 15.53 8.47 6.17
C PRO A 103 15.53 7.32 7.19
N LEU A 104 14.91 6.19 6.82
CA LEU A 104 15.07 4.93 7.54
C LEU A 104 16.17 4.08 6.88
N PRO A 105 16.94 3.30 7.66
CA PRO A 105 17.82 2.27 7.10
C PRO A 105 16.97 1.28 6.29
N PRO A 106 17.34 0.90 5.05
CA PRO A 106 16.53 0.02 4.19
C PRO A 106 16.22 -1.35 4.80
N ALA A 107 17.07 -1.83 5.72
CA ALA A 107 16.85 -3.08 6.45
C ALA A 107 15.61 -3.03 7.36
N VAL A 108 15.19 -1.85 7.83
CA VAL A 108 14.01 -1.70 8.71
C VAL A 108 12.70 -1.98 7.96
N PRO A 109 12.34 -1.27 6.87
CA PRO A 109 11.13 -1.57 6.12
C PRO A 109 11.19 -2.96 5.49
N ALA A 110 12.34 -3.38 4.95
CA ALA A 110 12.51 -4.72 4.40
C ALA A 110 12.31 -5.81 5.46
N GLY A 111 12.92 -5.65 6.64
CA GLY A 111 12.78 -6.58 7.76
C GLY A 111 11.35 -6.65 8.28
N LEU A 112 10.65 -5.52 8.37
CA LEU A 112 9.24 -5.48 8.74
C LEU A 112 8.37 -6.25 7.73
N SER A 113 8.51 -5.96 6.44
CA SER A 113 7.76 -6.66 5.39
C SER A 113 8.09 -8.15 5.35
N LEU A 114 9.35 -8.54 5.51
CA LEU A 114 9.77 -9.95 5.56
C LEU A 114 9.25 -10.66 6.81
N ALA A 115 9.24 -10.02 7.98
CA ALA A 115 8.70 -10.60 9.20
C ALA A 115 7.18 -10.85 9.07
N LEU A 116 6.45 -9.91 8.45
CA LEU A 116 5.02 -10.09 8.17
C LEU A 116 4.78 -11.17 7.11
N LEU A 117 5.60 -11.25 6.05
CA LEU A 117 5.53 -12.35 5.08
C LEU A 117 5.81 -13.70 5.72
N ALA A 118 6.77 -13.78 6.64
CA ALA A 118 7.03 -14.99 7.41
C ALA A 118 5.83 -15.37 8.27
N LEU A 119 5.23 -14.40 8.97
CA LEU A 119 3.99 -14.61 9.74
C LEU A 119 2.86 -15.16 8.86
N ILE A 120 2.69 -14.64 7.64
CA ILE A 120 1.70 -15.11 6.68
C ILE A 120 2.02 -16.55 6.25
N ALA A 121 3.26 -16.82 5.85
CA ALA A 121 3.69 -18.13 5.36
C ALA A 121 3.55 -19.23 6.42
N PHE A 122 3.96 -18.95 7.66
CA PHE A 122 3.85 -19.90 8.77
C PHE A 122 2.46 -19.92 9.41
N GLY A 123 1.68 -18.84 9.25
CA GLY A 123 0.34 -18.68 9.80
C GLY A 123 -0.79 -19.09 8.85
N GLN A 124 -0.49 -19.70 7.71
CA GLN A 124 -1.47 -20.02 6.67
C GLN A 124 -2.63 -20.93 7.11
N SER A 125 -2.50 -21.67 8.22
CA SER A 125 -3.57 -22.49 8.80
C SER A 125 -4.39 -21.76 9.87
N ASN A 126 -4.00 -20.54 10.25
CA ASN A 126 -4.65 -19.76 11.29
C ASN A 126 -5.76 -18.89 10.68
N THR A 127 -6.99 -19.11 11.13
CA THR A 127 -8.18 -18.37 10.66
C THR A 127 -8.07 -16.86 10.87
N LEU A 128 -7.35 -16.42 11.90
CA LEU A 128 -7.10 -15.00 12.15
C LEU A 128 -6.15 -14.40 11.10
N VAL A 129 -5.09 -15.13 10.71
CA VAL A 129 -4.13 -14.66 9.69
C VAL A 129 -4.79 -14.59 8.32
N ILE A 130 -5.61 -15.58 7.98
CA ILE A 130 -6.42 -15.57 6.75
C ILE A 130 -7.46 -14.45 6.82
N GLY A 131 -8.12 -14.27 7.96
CA GLY A 131 -9.15 -13.27 8.19
C GLY A 131 -8.65 -11.83 8.35
N LEU A 132 -7.33 -11.60 8.26
CA LEU A 132 -6.69 -10.27 8.25
C LEU A 132 -5.78 -10.12 7.03
N ALA A 133 -6.07 -10.84 5.94
CA ALA A 133 -5.19 -10.91 4.78
C ALA A 133 -5.01 -9.54 4.10
N GLU A 134 -6.07 -8.74 3.98
CA GLU A 134 -5.97 -7.41 3.38
C GLU A 134 -5.17 -6.48 4.26
N MET A 135 -5.44 -6.52 5.57
CA MET A 135 -4.70 -5.74 6.55
C MET A 135 -3.20 -6.04 6.47
N LEU A 136 -2.84 -7.32 6.53
CA LEU A 136 -1.45 -7.77 6.46
C LEU A 136 -0.82 -7.45 5.11
N GLY A 137 -1.57 -7.57 4.01
CA GLY A 137 -1.15 -7.16 2.67
C GLY A 137 -0.74 -5.68 2.63
N VAL A 138 -1.56 -4.78 3.18
CA VAL A 138 -1.22 -3.35 3.26
C VAL A 138 0.04 -3.14 4.10
N LEU A 139 0.17 -3.82 5.24
CA LEU A 139 1.33 -3.68 6.13
C LEU A 139 2.63 -4.23 5.54
N VAL A 140 2.54 -5.22 4.64
CA VAL A 140 3.69 -5.72 3.87
C VAL A 140 4.05 -4.74 2.76
N LEU A 141 3.07 -4.34 1.94
CA LEU A 141 3.28 -3.59 0.71
C LEU A 141 3.64 -2.12 0.96
N MET A 142 3.01 -1.47 1.93
CA MET A 142 3.17 -0.03 2.14
C MET A 142 4.60 0.39 2.54
N PRO A 143 5.32 -0.35 3.42
CA PRO A 143 6.75 -0.10 3.67
C PRO A 143 7.63 -0.28 2.42
N VAL A 144 7.34 -1.28 1.59
CA VAL A 144 8.09 -1.53 0.35
C VAL A 144 7.87 -0.37 -0.62
N ALA A 145 6.60 -0.01 -0.85
CA ALA A 145 6.20 1.10 -1.70
C ALA A 145 6.87 2.41 -1.26
N LEU A 146 6.67 2.82 0.00
CA LEU A 146 7.05 4.16 0.46
C LEU A 146 8.54 4.33 0.81
N ASP A 147 9.25 3.25 1.18
CA ASP A 147 10.64 3.34 1.65
C ASP A 147 11.66 2.54 0.82
N LEU A 148 11.24 1.57 0.00
CA LEU A 148 12.16 0.81 -0.86
C LEU A 148 12.08 1.25 -2.33
N VAL A 149 10.87 1.52 -2.83
CA VAL A 149 10.64 1.87 -4.24
C VAL A 149 10.52 3.39 -4.42
N ASP A 150 9.50 3.99 -3.82
CA ASP A 150 9.07 5.38 -4.02
C ASP A 150 9.32 6.26 -2.80
N ARG A 151 10.59 6.27 -2.35
CA ARG A 151 11.09 7.12 -1.26
C ARG A 151 10.72 8.60 -1.40
N GLY A 152 10.60 9.07 -2.63
CA GLY A 152 10.18 10.43 -3.00
C GLY A 152 8.86 10.88 -2.37
N ILE A 153 7.96 9.94 -2.06
CA ILE A 153 6.64 10.22 -1.49
C ILE A 153 6.76 10.76 -0.06
N LEU A 154 7.56 10.10 0.79
CA LEU A 154 7.76 10.50 2.18
C LEU A 154 8.97 11.43 2.38
N GLN A 155 9.94 11.38 1.47
CA GLN A 155 11.18 12.16 1.52
C GLN A 155 11.45 12.77 0.13
N ARG A 156 11.29 14.09 0.00
CA ARG A 156 11.47 14.79 -1.28
C ARG A 156 12.83 14.55 -1.92
N ASP A 157 13.88 14.50 -1.11
CA ASP A 157 15.26 14.27 -1.57
C ASP A 157 15.62 12.78 -1.69
N GLY A 158 14.64 11.90 -1.48
CA GLY A 158 14.81 10.45 -1.60
C GLY A 158 15.16 10.08 -3.04
N ARG A 159 16.20 9.27 -3.20
CA ARG A 159 16.56 8.71 -4.50
C ARG A 159 15.54 7.67 -4.92
N THR A 160 15.12 7.76 -6.17
CA THR A 160 14.22 6.79 -6.79
C THR A 160 14.76 6.36 -8.16
N SER A 161 14.43 5.13 -8.53
CA SER A 161 14.72 4.57 -9.85
C SER A 161 13.42 4.46 -10.63
N PRO A 162 13.27 5.14 -11.78
CA PRO A 162 12.08 5.00 -12.62
C PRO A 162 11.81 3.55 -13.03
N ALA A 163 12.87 2.78 -13.31
CA ALA A 163 12.76 1.37 -13.66
C ALA A 163 12.19 0.53 -12.50
N ALA A 164 12.66 0.79 -11.27
CA ALA A 164 12.13 0.10 -10.09
C ALA A 164 10.66 0.45 -9.83
N ARG A 165 10.26 1.72 -10.01
CA ARG A 165 8.87 2.16 -9.92
C ARG A 165 7.97 1.45 -10.92
N TYR A 166 8.35 1.45 -12.21
CA TYR A 166 7.52 0.80 -13.22
C TYR A 166 7.43 -0.71 -13.03
N ALA A 167 8.54 -1.36 -12.63
CA ALA A 167 8.52 -2.78 -12.27
C ALA A 167 7.61 -3.05 -11.06
N TRP A 168 7.62 -2.16 -10.06
CA TRP A 168 6.75 -2.25 -8.90
C TRP A 168 5.27 -2.03 -9.25
N TYR A 169 4.94 -1.06 -10.09
CA TYR A 169 3.55 -0.86 -10.55
C TYR A 169 3.07 -2.03 -11.40
N ALA A 170 3.93 -2.55 -12.28
CA ALA A 170 3.64 -3.77 -13.01
C ALA A 170 3.40 -4.94 -12.06
N PHE A 171 4.21 -5.10 -11.01
CA PHE A 171 4.00 -6.10 -9.98
C PHE A 171 2.65 -5.91 -9.27
N LEU A 172 2.32 -4.70 -8.80
CA LEU A 172 1.08 -4.44 -8.09
C LEU A 172 -0.19 -4.74 -8.92
N VAL A 173 -0.11 -4.57 -10.25
CA VAL A 173 -1.22 -4.87 -11.17
C VAL A 173 -1.24 -6.33 -11.61
N LEU A 174 -0.09 -6.85 -12.06
CA LEU A 174 -0.03 -8.16 -12.69
C LEU A 174 -0.06 -9.30 -11.68
N PHE A 175 0.50 -9.11 -10.48
CA PHE A 175 0.60 -10.20 -9.50
C PHE A 175 -0.77 -10.71 -9.04
N PRO A 176 -1.74 -9.86 -8.62
CA PRO A 176 -3.08 -10.33 -8.29
C PRO A 176 -3.79 -11.01 -9.46
N VAL A 177 -3.61 -10.51 -10.69
CA VAL A 177 -4.19 -11.10 -11.90
C VAL A 177 -3.62 -12.50 -12.16
N VAL A 178 -2.29 -12.65 -12.07
CA VAL A 178 -1.62 -13.95 -12.24
C VAL A 178 -2.06 -14.95 -11.16
N CYS A 179 -2.17 -14.52 -9.91
CA CYS A 179 -2.68 -15.36 -8.81
C CYS A 179 -4.14 -15.79 -9.05
N SER A 180 -5.00 -14.86 -9.48
CA SER A 180 -6.39 -15.17 -9.85
C SER A 180 -6.49 -16.18 -10.99
N LEU A 181 -5.69 -16.01 -12.04
CA LEU A 181 -5.63 -16.96 -13.17
C LEU A 181 -5.08 -18.32 -12.74
N THR A 182 -4.03 -18.35 -11.92
CA THR A 182 -3.43 -19.60 -11.41
C THR A 182 -4.45 -20.40 -10.61
N GLN A 183 -5.24 -19.74 -9.75
CA GLN A 183 -6.32 -20.41 -9.01
C GLN A 183 -7.40 -20.97 -9.93
N ARG A 184 -7.74 -20.28 -11.03
CA ARG A 184 -8.74 -20.77 -12.01
C ARG A 184 -8.24 -21.94 -12.86
N LEU A 185 -6.95 -21.98 -13.16
CA LEU A 185 -6.36 -22.98 -14.05
C LEU A 185 -5.92 -24.25 -13.33
N THR A 186 -5.75 -24.19 -12.01
CA THR A 186 -5.29 -25.33 -11.22
C THR A 186 -6.48 -26.06 -10.61
N ASN A 187 -6.77 -27.28 -11.08
CA ASN A 187 -7.87 -28.12 -10.57
C ASN A 187 -7.48 -28.93 -9.31
N THR A 188 -6.43 -28.53 -8.61
CA THR A 188 -5.91 -29.24 -7.43
C THR A 188 -6.14 -28.33 -6.23
N ASP A 189 -6.61 -28.85 -5.11
CA ASP A 189 -6.83 -28.04 -3.90
C ASP A 189 -5.58 -27.94 -3.01
N ASP A 190 -4.53 -28.70 -3.33
CA ASP A 190 -3.33 -28.85 -2.50
C ASP A 190 -2.08 -28.25 -3.14
N GLY A 191 -1.37 -27.39 -2.39
CA GLY A 191 -0.04 -26.90 -2.75
C GLY A 191 0.26 -25.48 -2.29
N VAL A 192 1.55 -25.19 -2.07
CA VAL A 192 2.03 -23.87 -1.64
C VAL A 192 1.64 -22.75 -2.61
N ILE A 193 1.69 -23.03 -3.92
CA ILE A 193 1.31 -22.06 -4.96
C ILE A 193 -0.16 -21.67 -4.84
N ILE A 194 -1.02 -22.63 -4.50
CA ILE A 194 -2.47 -22.45 -4.40
C ILE A 194 -2.81 -21.71 -3.11
N ALA A 195 -2.12 -22.01 -2.01
CA ALA A 195 -2.21 -21.23 -0.77
C ALA A 195 -1.80 -19.76 -0.99
N ILE A 196 -0.71 -19.51 -1.73
CA ILE A 196 -0.30 -18.15 -2.11
C ILE A 196 -1.37 -17.48 -2.99
N ALA A 197 -1.92 -18.19 -3.96
CA ALA A 197 -2.96 -17.65 -4.84
C ALA A 197 -4.24 -17.29 -4.07
N HIS A 198 -4.70 -18.17 -3.18
CA HIS A 198 -5.85 -17.90 -2.30
C HIS A 198 -5.61 -16.71 -1.38
N TYR A 199 -4.44 -16.65 -0.74
CA TYR A 199 -4.10 -15.54 0.14
C TYR A 199 -4.02 -14.23 -0.64
N THR A 200 -3.40 -14.24 -1.83
CA THR A 200 -3.27 -13.06 -2.69
C THR A 200 -4.62 -12.56 -3.18
N ASN A 201 -5.53 -13.46 -3.57
CA ASN A 201 -6.89 -13.08 -3.97
C ASN A 201 -7.72 -12.51 -2.83
N ARG A 202 -7.37 -12.86 -1.58
CA ARG A 202 -7.96 -12.27 -0.38
C ARG A 202 -7.26 -10.97 0.04
N ALA A 203 -6.16 -10.59 -0.60
CA ALA A 203 -5.42 -9.36 -0.33
C ALA A 203 -5.43 -8.41 -1.53
N ASP A 204 -6.29 -8.63 -2.54
CA ASP A 204 -6.27 -7.88 -3.80
C ASP A 204 -6.55 -6.38 -3.59
N GLU A 205 -7.46 -6.05 -2.69
CA GLU A 205 -7.78 -4.69 -2.27
C GLU A 205 -6.56 -3.96 -1.67
N ALA A 206 -5.64 -4.68 -1.03
CA ALA A 206 -4.39 -4.10 -0.54
C ALA A 206 -3.50 -3.60 -1.68
N PHE A 207 -3.39 -4.38 -2.77
CA PHE A 207 -2.66 -3.97 -3.97
C PHE A 207 -3.29 -2.74 -4.62
N ALA A 208 -4.63 -2.73 -4.74
CA ALA A 208 -5.38 -1.60 -5.25
C ALA A 208 -5.18 -0.34 -4.38
N GLY A 209 -5.25 -0.46 -3.06
CA GLY A 209 -5.03 0.66 -2.14
C GLY A 209 -3.63 1.24 -2.24
N VAL A 210 -2.59 0.39 -2.27
CA VAL A 210 -1.19 0.81 -2.38
C VAL A 210 -0.93 1.52 -3.71
N ILE A 211 -1.35 0.93 -4.84
CA ILE A 211 -1.11 1.54 -6.15
C ILE A 211 -1.83 2.88 -6.28
N LEU A 212 -3.03 3.04 -5.71
CA LEU A 212 -3.73 4.31 -5.72
C LEU A 212 -3.02 5.40 -4.92
N VAL A 213 -2.47 5.05 -3.74
CA VAL A 213 -1.63 5.97 -2.96
C VAL A 213 -0.42 6.39 -3.78
N GLU A 214 0.30 5.45 -4.39
CA GLU A 214 1.48 5.74 -5.19
C GLU A 214 1.16 6.58 -6.43
N LEU A 215 0.14 6.23 -7.21
CA LEU A 215 -0.28 6.98 -8.39
C LEU A 215 -0.72 8.40 -8.03
N TYR A 216 -1.44 8.59 -6.92
CA TYR A 216 -1.81 9.93 -6.46
C TYR A 216 -0.57 10.82 -6.23
N PHE A 217 0.47 10.29 -5.56
CA PHE A 217 1.67 11.08 -5.30
C PHE A 217 2.60 11.19 -6.50
N ALA A 218 2.90 10.08 -7.17
CA ALA A 218 3.87 10.01 -8.25
C ALA A 218 3.34 10.64 -9.56
N VAL A 219 2.10 10.34 -9.94
CA VAL A 219 1.47 10.84 -11.17
C VAL A 219 0.67 12.11 -10.89
N GLY A 220 -0.22 12.07 -9.89
CA GLY A 220 -1.11 13.20 -9.59
C GLY A 220 -0.39 14.45 -9.07
N LEU A 221 0.62 14.27 -8.22
CA LEU A 221 1.39 15.37 -7.63
C LEU A 221 2.84 15.48 -8.14
N GLY A 222 3.27 14.59 -9.03
CA GLY A 222 4.64 14.58 -9.57
C GLY A 222 5.73 14.29 -8.54
N ARG A 223 5.39 13.79 -7.34
CA ARG A 223 6.34 13.54 -6.24
C ARG A 223 7.08 12.24 -6.43
N SER A 224 8.09 12.30 -7.28
CA SER A 224 8.88 11.14 -7.67
C SER A 224 10.27 11.07 -7.04
N GLY A 225 10.69 12.06 -6.24
CA GLY A 225 12.04 12.13 -5.67
C GLY A 225 13.11 12.55 -6.68
N VAL A 226 14.39 12.48 -6.31
CA VAL A 226 15.51 12.82 -7.20
C VAL A 226 15.85 11.60 -8.06
N GLN A 227 15.81 11.76 -9.38
CA GLN A 227 16.10 10.67 -10.32
C GLN A 227 17.58 10.29 -10.28
N GLN A 228 17.87 9.01 -10.12
CA GLN A 228 19.25 8.50 -10.03
C GLN A 228 20.06 8.62 -11.35
N ARG A 229 19.41 8.93 -12.49
CA ARG A 229 20.04 8.97 -13.83
C ARG A 229 21.04 10.11 -14.03
N GLU A 230 20.88 11.26 -13.38
CA GLU A 230 21.78 12.42 -13.60
C GLU A 230 23.24 12.14 -13.22
N LYS A 231 23.49 11.21 -12.28
CA LYS A 231 24.85 10.94 -11.80
C LYS A 231 25.68 10.04 -12.72
N TYR A 232 25.06 9.27 -13.61
CA TYR A 232 25.78 8.44 -14.59
C TYR A 232 26.13 9.21 -15.87
N SER A 233 25.34 10.23 -16.23
CA SER A 233 25.64 11.08 -17.40
C SER A 233 26.83 12.01 -17.15
N GLY A 234 26.95 12.58 -15.94
CA GLY A 234 28.04 13.50 -15.62
C GLY A 234 29.44 12.87 -15.52
N LYS A 235 29.54 11.55 -15.29
CA LYS A 235 30.83 10.85 -15.23
C LYS A 235 31.45 10.57 -16.60
N HIS A 236 30.62 10.45 -17.64
CA HIS A 236 31.13 10.20 -19.01
C HIS A 236 31.59 11.48 -19.73
N HIS A 237 31.13 12.67 -19.33
CA HIS A 237 31.65 13.93 -19.88
C HIS A 237 32.95 14.40 -19.22
N ALA A 238 33.17 14.11 -17.93
CA ALA A 238 34.42 14.47 -17.27
C ALA A 238 35.65 13.72 -17.83
N ASP A 239 35.47 12.48 -18.31
CA ASP A 239 36.54 11.69 -18.92
C ASP A 239 36.80 12.04 -20.41
N SER A 240 35.85 12.66 -21.11
CA SER A 240 36.07 13.10 -22.49
C SER A 240 36.86 14.41 -22.58
N ASP A 241 36.73 15.29 -21.59
CA ASP A 241 37.43 16.58 -21.57
C ASP A 241 38.89 16.45 -21.13
N PHE A 242 39.27 15.38 -20.41
CA PHE A 242 40.66 15.15 -20.01
C PHE A 242 41.54 14.59 -21.14
N ARG A 243 40.95 14.08 -22.24
CA ARG A 243 41.69 13.46 -23.35
C ARG A 243 41.95 14.36 -24.56
N SER A 244 41.42 15.58 -24.60
CA SER A 244 41.59 16.51 -25.73
C SER A 244 42.71 17.55 -25.54
N GLY A 245 43.41 17.56 -24.40
CA GLY A 245 44.40 18.59 -24.04
C GLY A 245 45.88 18.25 -24.26
N SER A 246 46.21 17.20 -25.01
CA SER A 246 47.59 16.80 -25.31
C SER A 246 47.81 16.71 -26.82
N GLY A 247 48.16 17.84 -27.42
CA GLY A 247 48.54 17.99 -28.82
C GLY A 247 49.24 19.32 -29.02
#